data_AF-A0A2P2IZ65-F1
#
_entry.id   AF-A0A2P2IZ65-F1
#
_cell.length_a   1.000
_cell.length_b   1.000
_cell.length_c   1.000
_cell.angle_alpha   90.00
_cell.angle_beta   90.00
_cell.angle_gamma   90.00
#
_symmetry.space_group_name_H-M   'P 1'
#
loop_
_entity.id
_entity.type
_entity.pdbx_description
1 polymer ?
#
loop_
_entity_poly.entity_id
_entity_poly.type
_entity_poly.pdbx_seq_one_letter_code
_entity_poly.pdbx_strand_id
1 'polypeptide(L)'
;MTDPNSTGIPKPGLVICVGDIHGHITKLRNLWSNLETLIDPQDFNSALVIFLGDYCDRGSDSKRVIDFLISLPSKYPNQKHVFLSGNHDFAFAAFLGLLPQPLNGASFKEGWKEYEQNEESEGWFKGDGYENMHLQGRRWAGTIKVRFNASKGTEYKGSIYDAGPTFESYGVPHGSAGMWVLCLFSDLEMILSIGCSALRLFEYLGFVRLI
;
A
#
# COMPACT_ATOMS: atom_id res chain seq x y z
N MET A 1 33.42 -24.96 -26.50
CA MET A 1 33.57 -23.83 -27.43
C MET A 1 33.03 -22.60 -26.71
N THR A 2 33.90 -21.71 -26.28
CA THR A 2 33.54 -20.43 -25.63
C THR A 2 33.42 -19.37 -26.71
N ASP A 3 32.32 -18.63 -26.71
CA ASP A 3 32.07 -17.54 -27.67
C ASP A 3 33.18 -16.46 -27.55
N PRO A 4 33.94 -16.19 -28.62
CA PRO A 4 35.04 -15.22 -28.58
C PRO A 4 34.57 -13.76 -28.40
N ASN A 5 33.27 -13.47 -28.39
CA ASN A 5 32.70 -12.14 -28.14
C ASN A 5 32.12 -11.94 -26.72
N SER A 6 32.27 -12.90 -25.81
CA SER A 6 31.90 -12.70 -24.40
C SER A 6 32.91 -11.77 -23.71
N THR A 7 32.70 -10.46 -23.83
CA THR A 7 33.32 -9.51 -22.90
C THR A 7 32.80 -9.87 -21.51
N GLY A 8 33.69 -10.30 -20.60
CA GLY A 8 33.35 -10.78 -19.26
C GLY A 8 32.77 -9.69 -18.33
N ILE A 9 32.14 -8.67 -18.88
CA ILE A 9 31.41 -7.64 -18.16
C ILE A 9 30.04 -8.24 -17.80
N PRO A 10 29.72 -8.42 -16.51
CA PRO A 10 28.41 -8.89 -16.10
C PRO A 10 27.33 -7.97 -16.67
N LYS A 11 26.33 -8.54 -17.34
CA LYS A 11 25.16 -7.79 -17.78
C LYS A 11 24.52 -7.12 -16.56
N PRO A 12 24.23 -5.81 -16.59
CA PRO A 12 23.55 -5.15 -15.49
C PRO A 12 22.19 -5.83 -15.26
N GLY A 13 21.88 -6.13 -14.00
CA GLY A 13 20.63 -6.79 -13.64
C GLY A 13 19.42 -5.92 -14.02
N LEU A 14 18.35 -6.56 -14.47
CA LEU A 14 17.11 -5.88 -14.82
C LEU A 14 16.40 -5.37 -13.55
N VAL A 15 15.97 -4.12 -13.58
CA VAL A 15 15.16 -3.49 -12.52
C VAL A 15 13.81 -3.06 -13.12
N ILE A 16 12.72 -3.46 -12.49
CA ILE A 16 11.35 -3.12 -12.88
C ILE A 16 10.73 -2.28 -11.76
N CYS A 17 10.32 -1.05 -12.06
CA CYS A 17 9.58 -0.20 -11.13
C CYS A 17 8.10 -0.16 -11.53
N VAL A 18 7.21 -0.60 -10.64
CA VAL A 18 5.77 -0.62 -10.84
C VAL A 18 5.13 0.49 -10.01
N GLY A 19 4.45 1.43 -10.68
CA GLY A 19 3.74 2.53 -10.02
C GLY A 19 2.44 2.10 -9.32
N ASP A 20 1.64 3.10 -8.93
CA ASP A 20 0.41 2.95 -8.16
C ASP A 20 -0.57 1.96 -8.81
N ILE A 21 -1.18 1.11 -7.97
CA ILE A 21 -2.08 0.04 -8.43
C ILE A 21 -3.53 0.37 -8.09
N HIS A 22 -3.79 0.90 -6.89
CA HIS A 22 -5.09 1.35 -6.42
C HIS A 22 -6.22 0.36 -6.69
N GLY A 23 -6.10 -0.88 -6.21
CA GLY A 23 -7.16 -1.90 -6.32
C GLY A 23 -7.51 -2.32 -7.75
N HIS A 24 -6.74 -1.92 -8.77
CA HIS A 24 -7.02 -2.26 -10.17
C HIS A 24 -6.38 -3.59 -10.59
N ILE A 25 -6.87 -4.70 -10.03
CA ILE A 25 -6.34 -6.05 -10.28
C ILE A 25 -6.20 -6.41 -11.77
N THR A 26 -7.15 -6.00 -12.62
CA THR A 26 -7.07 -6.27 -14.07
C THR A 26 -5.89 -5.55 -14.72
N LYS A 27 -5.61 -4.30 -14.33
CA LYS A 27 -4.45 -3.54 -14.84
C LYS A 27 -3.15 -4.19 -14.39
N LEU A 28 -3.08 -4.60 -13.12
CA LEU A 28 -1.91 -5.29 -12.56
C LEU A 28 -1.62 -6.60 -13.31
N ARG A 29 -2.63 -7.44 -13.52
CA ARG A 29 -2.47 -8.71 -14.25
C ARG A 29 -2.04 -8.50 -15.70
N ASN A 30 -2.62 -7.52 -16.38
CA ASN A 30 -2.26 -7.20 -17.76
C ASN A 30 -0.82 -6.67 -17.84
N LEU A 31 -0.43 -5.78 -16.92
CA LEU A 31 0.95 -5.30 -16.83
C LEU A 31 1.92 -6.46 -16.61
N TRP A 32 1.61 -7.35 -15.66
CA TRP A 32 2.48 -8.48 -15.34
C TRP A 32 2.63 -9.44 -16.52
N SER A 33 1.52 -9.78 -17.19
CA SER A 33 1.54 -10.61 -18.40
C SER A 33 2.35 -9.99 -19.53
N ASN A 34 2.27 -8.67 -19.71
CA ASN A 34 3.10 -7.96 -20.68
C ASN A 34 4.58 -8.01 -20.31
N LEU A 35 4.94 -7.80 -19.03
CA LEU A 35 6.34 -7.89 -18.58
C LEU A 35 6.90 -9.31 -18.83
N GLU A 36 6.15 -10.34 -18.48
CA GLU A 36 6.53 -11.74 -18.69
C GLU A 36 6.70 -12.12 -20.17
N THR A 37 5.92 -11.48 -21.06
CA THR A 37 5.95 -11.77 -22.50
C THR A 37 7.01 -10.97 -23.25
N LEU A 38 7.23 -9.70 -22.86
CA LEU A 38 8.05 -8.75 -23.62
C LEU A 38 9.51 -8.71 -23.18
N ILE A 39 9.81 -9.17 -21.98
CA ILE A 39 11.16 -9.18 -21.41
C ILE A 39 11.79 -10.55 -21.67
N ASP A 40 13.09 -10.58 -21.93
CA ASP A 40 13.84 -11.83 -22.06
C ASP A 40 13.59 -12.72 -20.81
N PRO A 41 13.26 -14.02 -20.97
CA PRO A 41 12.90 -14.88 -19.86
C PRO A 41 13.98 -15.00 -18.77
N GLN A 42 15.27 -14.93 -19.12
CA GLN A 42 16.35 -15.00 -18.13
C GLN A 42 16.47 -13.69 -17.34
N ASP A 43 16.33 -12.55 -18.02
CA ASP A 43 16.32 -11.25 -17.38
C ASP A 43 15.10 -11.10 -16.46
N PHE A 44 13.91 -11.49 -16.93
CA PHE A 44 12.68 -11.44 -16.14
C PHE A 44 12.76 -12.34 -14.91
N ASN A 45 13.24 -13.59 -15.06
CA ASN A 45 13.35 -14.54 -13.95
C ASN A 45 14.33 -14.07 -12.84
N SER A 46 15.31 -13.23 -13.16
CA SER A 46 16.31 -12.72 -12.20
C SER A 46 16.12 -11.25 -11.82
N ALA A 47 15.01 -10.64 -12.24
CA ALA A 47 14.76 -9.21 -12.05
C ALA A 47 14.61 -8.80 -10.58
N LEU A 48 15.03 -7.56 -10.28
CA LEU A 48 14.60 -6.81 -9.10
C LEU A 48 13.32 -6.06 -9.45
N VAL A 49 12.22 -6.38 -8.78
CA VAL A 49 10.92 -5.75 -8.97
C VAL A 49 10.58 -4.88 -7.77
N ILE A 50 10.42 -3.58 -7.98
CA ILE A 50 10.11 -2.59 -6.95
C ILE A 50 8.70 -2.05 -7.20
N PHE A 51 7.79 -2.35 -6.31
CA PHE A 51 6.45 -1.79 -6.28
C PHE A 51 6.46 -0.49 -5.47
N LEU A 52 6.05 0.61 -6.08
CA LEU A 52 6.23 1.96 -5.54
C LEU A 52 5.19 2.38 -4.49
N GLY A 53 4.19 1.54 -4.23
CA GLY A 53 3.15 1.77 -3.21
C GLY A 53 1.77 1.97 -3.83
N ASP A 54 0.84 2.46 -2.99
CA ASP A 54 -0.56 2.75 -3.30
C ASP A 54 -1.26 1.55 -3.95
N TYR A 55 -1.31 0.45 -3.21
CA TYR A 55 -1.91 -0.81 -3.63
C TYR A 55 -3.43 -0.82 -3.41
N CYS A 56 -3.88 -0.18 -2.34
CA CYS A 56 -5.29 -0.11 -1.96
C CYS A 56 -5.99 1.18 -2.47
N ASP A 57 -7.30 1.22 -2.23
CA ASP A 57 -8.22 2.33 -2.47
C ASP A 57 -8.50 2.65 -3.95
N ARG A 58 -9.53 3.47 -4.18
CA ARG A 58 -10.04 3.93 -5.48
C ARG A 58 -10.58 2.82 -6.40
N GLY A 59 -9.80 1.81 -6.74
CA GLY A 59 -10.22 0.66 -7.55
C GLY A 59 -10.99 -0.36 -6.74
N SER A 60 -11.64 -1.30 -7.43
CA SER A 60 -12.70 -2.13 -6.85
C SER A 60 -12.21 -3.35 -6.06
N ASP A 61 -10.93 -3.72 -6.15
CA ASP A 61 -10.47 -5.04 -5.69
C ASP A 61 -9.07 -5.00 -5.06
N SER A 62 -8.93 -4.19 -4.00
CA SER A 62 -7.70 -4.09 -3.19
C SER A 62 -7.28 -5.47 -2.65
N LYS A 63 -8.23 -6.28 -2.18
CA LYS A 63 -7.96 -7.64 -1.71
C LYS A 63 -7.20 -8.47 -2.75
N ARG A 64 -7.71 -8.58 -3.99
CA ARG A 64 -7.03 -9.41 -5.00
C ARG A 64 -5.70 -8.83 -5.47
N VAL A 65 -5.50 -7.50 -5.38
CA VAL A 65 -4.18 -6.90 -5.59
C VAL A 65 -3.20 -7.42 -4.54
N ILE A 66 -3.58 -7.35 -3.26
CA ILE A 66 -2.76 -7.83 -2.15
C ILE A 66 -2.47 -9.34 -2.31
N ASP A 67 -3.49 -10.16 -2.60
CA ASP A 67 -3.33 -11.61 -2.86
C ASP A 67 -2.35 -11.87 -4.03
N PHE A 68 -2.41 -11.06 -5.08
CA PHE A 68 -1.51 -11.18 -6.22
C PHE A 68 -0.06 -10.90 -5.82
N LEU A 69 0.20 -9.80 -5.10
CA LEU A 69 1.54 -9.41 -4.64
C LEU A 69 2.14 -10.46 -3.69
N ILE A 70 1.35 -11.01 -2.76
CA ILE A 70 1.75 -12.12 -1.86
C ILE A 70 2.20 -13.34 -2.66
N SER A 71 1.56 -13.62 -3.79
CA SER A 71 1.88 -14.80 -4.61
C SER A 71 3.17 -14.67 -5.43
N LEU A 72 3.75 -13.48 -5.57
CA LEU A 72 4.89 -13.26 -6.47
C LEU A 72 6.18 -13.99 -6.03
N PRO A 73 6.61 -13.94 -4.75
CA PRO A 73 7.84 -14.62 -4.34
C PRO A 73 7.79 -16.14 -4.54
N SER A 74 6.62 -16.76 -4.36
CA SER A 74 6.45 -18.20 -4.58
C SER A 74 6.39 -18.58 -6.06
N LYS A 75 5.78 -17.73 -6.90
CA LYS A 75 5.73 -17.92 -8.36
C LYS A 75 7.07 -17.66 -9.05
N TYR A 76 7.84 -16.70 -8.54
CA TYR A 76 9.10 -16.26 -9.13
C TYR A 76 10.23 -16.25 -8.07
N PRO A 77 10.69 -17.44 -7.62
CA PRO A 77 11.63 -17.55 -6.50
C PRO A 77 13.02 -16.99 -6.79
N ASN A 78 13.37 -16.76 -8.06
CA ASN A 78 14.64 -16.16 -8.47
C ASN A 78 14.58 -14.63 -8.62
N GLN A 79 13.37 -14.05 -8.56
CA GLN A 79 13.20 -12.60 -8.53
C GLN A 79 13.40 -12.08 -7.11
N LYS A 80 13.74 -10.80 -7.00
CA LYS A 80 13.66 -10.05 -5.74
C LYS A 80 12.49 -9.09 -5.82
N HIS A 81 11.59 -9.12 -4.84
CA HIS A 81 10.46 -8.20 -4.76
C HIS A 81 10.64 -7.22 -3.60
N VAL A 82 10.45 -5.93 -3.88
CA VAL A 82 10.43 -4.84 -2.90
C VAL A 82 9.07 -4.17 -2.96
N PHE A 83 8.42 -3.99 -1.81
CA PHE A 83 7.10 -3.38 -1.69
C PHE A 83 7.20 -2.13 -0.83
N LEU A 84 7.20 -0.96 -1.47
CA LEU A 84 7.19 0.32 -0.76
C LEU A 84 5.79 0.62 -0.21
N SER A 85 5.72 1.26 0.94
CA SER A 85 4.45 1.76 1.45
C SER A 85 4.14 3.11 0.81
N GLY A 86 3.04 3.18 0.07
CA GLY A 86 2.43 4.43 -0.30
C GLY A 86 1.72 5.09 0.89
N ASN A 87 1.20 6.29 0.68
CA ASN A 87 0.43 7.00 1.72
C ASN A 87 -0.93 6.33 1.96
N HIS A 88 -1.51 5.68 0.94
CA HIS A 88 -2.74 4.92 1.09
C HIS A 88 -2.51 3.65 1.92
N ASP A 89 -1.44 2.89 1.63
CA ASP A 89 -1.14 1.65 2.34
C ASP A 89 -0.75 1.91 3.81
N PHE A 90 -0.01 2.99 4.06
CA PHE A 90 0.33 3.43 5.42
C PHE A 90 -0.93 3.76 6.21
N ALA A 91 -1.88 4.49 5.60
CA ALA A 91 -3.13 4.86 6.24
C ALA A 91 -4.03 3.63 6.49
N PHE A 92 -4.03 2.67 5.57
CA PHE A 92 -4.70 1.38 5.75
C PHE A 92 -4.07 0.58 6.91
N ALA A 93 -2.75 0.42 6.94
CA ALA A 93 -2.04 -0.25 8.03
C ALA A 93 -2.25 0.44 9.39
N ALA A 94 -2.33 1.77 9.41
CA ALA A 94 -2.68 2.56 10.59
C ALA A 94 -4.08 2.22 11.11
N PHE A 95 -5.07 2.13 10.23
CA PHE A 95 -6.43 1.75 10.60
C PHE A 95 -6.49 0.33 11.17
N LEU A 96 -5.70 -0.60 10.62
CA LEU A 96 -5.57 -1.97 11.12
C LEU A 96 -4.78 -2.07 12.44
N GLY A 97 -4.22 -0.98 12.96
CA GLY A 97 -3.41 -0.99 14.18
C GLY A 97 -2.07 -1.69 14.03
N LEU A 98 -1.53 -1.77 12.81
CA LEU A 98 -0.29 -2.50 12.50
C LEU A 98 0.98 -1.64 12.59
N LEU A 99 0.83 -0.34 12.81
CA LEU A 99 1.97 0.55 12.98
C LEU A 99 2.62 0.33 14.35
N PRO A 100 3.97 0.29 14.42
CA PRO A 100 4.66 0.28 15.70
C PRO A 100 4.42 1.59 16.45
N GLN A 101 4.45 1.54 17.78
CA GLN A 101 4.37 2.75 18.60
C GLN A 101 5.56 3.68 18.30
N PRO A 102 5.35 5.00 18.35
CA PRO A 102 6.43 5.96 18.17
C PRO A 102 7.60 5.72 19.15
N LEU A 103 8.83 5.65 18.62
CA LEU A 103 10.03 5.33 19.41
C LEU A 103 10.33 6.35 20.54
N ASN A 104 9.85 7.58 20.38
CA ASN A 104 9.99 8.64 21.36
C ASN A 104 8.98 8.54 22.52
N GLY A 105 8.13 7.51 22.54
CA GLY A 105 7.09 7.32 23.56
C GLY A 105 5.88 8.24 23.40
N ALA A 106 5.82 9.05 22.34
CA ALA A 106 4.67 9.89 22.04
C ALA A 106 3.45 9.02 21.69
N SER A 107 2.27 9.48 22.06
CA SER A 107 1.03 8.84 21.64
C SER A 107 0.65 9.27 20.22
N PHE A 108 0.00 8.39 19.46
CA PHE A 108 -0.53 8.77 18.14
C PHE A 108 -1.50 9.96 18.18
N LYS A 109 -2.17 10.18 19.32
CA LYS A 109 -3.08 11.31 19.56
C LYS A 109 -2.42 12.68 19.41
N GLU A 110 -1.13 12.77 19.71
CA GLU A 110 -0.41 14.04 19.67
C GLU A 110 -0.32 14.60 18.25
N GLY A 111 -0.19 13.72 17.24
CA GLY A 111 -0.17 14.10 15.83
C GLY A 111 -1.52 14.56 15.28
N TRP A 112 -2.62 14.38 16.01
CA TRP A 112 -3.95 14.79 15.55
C TRP A 112 -4.13 16.31 15.56
N LYS A 113 -3.48 16.99 16.51
CA LYS A 113 -3.68 18.42 16.80
C LYS A 113 -3.38 19.33 15.61
N GLU A 114 -2.41 18.96 14.77
CA GLU A 114 -2.01 19.75 13.61
C GLU A 114 -3.13 19.88 12.56
N TYR A 115 -4.03 18.89 12.51
CA TYR A 115 -5.08 18.80 11.51
C TYR A 115 -6.49 18.77 12.12
N GLU A 116 -6.64 19.06 13.42
CA GLU A 116 -7.91 18.94 14.16
C GLU A 116 -9.05 19.75 13.52
N GLN A 117 -8.73 20.89 12.90
CA GLN A 117 -9.66 21.72 12.12
C GLN A 117 -10.33 20.97 10.95
N ASN A 118 -9.72 19.89 10.46
CA ASN A 118 -10.27 19.07 9.36
C ASN A 118 -11.13 17.91 9.87
N GLU A 119 -11.15 17.62 11.19
CA GLU A 119 -11.83 16.44 11.73
C GLU A 119 -13.31 16.42 11.34
N GLU A 120 -13.98 17.58 11.42
CA GLU A 120 -15.40 17.66 11.11
C GLU A 120 -15.69 17.44 9.62
N SER A 121 -14.91 18.06 8.73
CA SER A 121 -15.16 18.01 7.28
C SER A 121 -14.79 16.65 6.67
N GLU A 122 -13.71 16.04 7.16
CA GLU A 122 -13.26 14.71 6.76
C GLU A 122 -13.99 13.58 7.50
N GLY A 123 -14.67 13.91 8.61
CA GLY A 123 -15.45 12.96 9.41
C GLY A 123 -14.60 11.82 9.95
N TRP A 124 -13.49 12.14 10.62
CA TRP A 124 -12.52 11.14 11.06
C TRP A 124 -13.17 10.00 11.84
N PHE A 125 -12.64 8.78 11.64
CA PHE A 125 -13.10 7.59 12.33
C PHE A 125 -13.03 7.76 13.85
N LYS A 126 -14.12 7.37 14.54
CA LYS A 126 -14.32 7.42 16.00
C LYS A 126 -14.87 6.09 16.55
N GLY A 127 -14.75 5.00 15.79
CA GLY A 127 -15.14 3.66 16.24
C GLY A 127 -14.05 2.99 17.08
N ASP A 128 -14.24 1.72 17.43
CA ASP A 128 -13.37 0.99 18.35
C ASP A 128 -11.88 1.09 18.00
N GLY A 129 -11.06 1.42 19.00
CA GLY A 129 -9.60 1.51 18.88
C GLY A 129 -9.06 2.82 18.31
N TYR A 130 -9.93 3.78 17.92
CA TYR A 130 -9.49 5.05 17.35
C TYR A 130 -8.57 5.85 18.29
N GLU A 131 -8.68 5.66 19.61
CA GLU A 131 -7.85 6.34 20.60
C GLU A 131 -6.36 6.06 20.42
N ASN A 132 -6.02 4.86 19.95
CA ASN A 132 -4.62 4.45 19.76
C ASN A 132 -4.29 4.35 18.26
N MET A 133 -4.98 5.12 17.42
CA MET A 133 -4.83 5.08 15.96
C MET A 133 -4.07 6.31 15.46
N HIS A 134 -3.12 6.09 14.54
CA HIS A 134 -2.47 7.19 13.84
C HIS A 134 -3.48 8.02 13.05
N LEU A 135 -3.24 9.34 12.94
CA LEU A 135 -4.13 10.29 12.26
C LEU A 135 -4.60 9.77 10.89
N GLN A 136 -3.66 9.29 10.07
CA GLN A 136 -3.98 8.82 8.72
C GLN A 136 -4.94 7.62 8.71
N GLY A 137 -4.87 6.71 9.70
CA GLY A 137 -5.86 5.64 9.83
C GLY A 137 -7.26 6.18 10.13
N ARG A 138 -7.34 7.22 10.98
CA ARG A 138 -8.60 7.89 11.29
C ARG A 138 -9.19 8.61 10.07
N ARG A 139 -8.35 9.25 9.25
CA ARG A 139 -8.74 9.90 7.99
C ARG A 139 -9.15 8.89 6.92
N TRP A 140 -8.44 7.77 6.84
CA TRP A 140 -8.67 6.71 5.86
C TRP A 140 -10.01 6.01 6.05
N ALA A 141 -10.38 5.69 7.29
CA ALA A 141 -11.68 5.12 7.62
C ALA A 141 -12.76 6.17 7.94
N GLY A 142 -12.47 7.46 7.77
CA GLY A 142 -13.40 8.55 8.02
C GLY A 142 -14.55 8.58 7.00
N THR A 143 -15.61 9.31 7.33
CA THR A 143 -16.76 9.52 6.44
C THR A 143 -16.81 10.98 6.01
N ILE A 144 -16.29 11.25 4.81
CA ILE A 144 -16.14 12.62 4.31
C ILE A 144 -17.51 13.28 4.08
N LYS A 145 -17.69 14.49 4.61
CA LYS A 145 -18.96 15.24 4.45
C LYS A 145 -19.12 15.83 3.06
N VAL A 146 -18.01 16.20 2.42
CA VAL A 146 -17.98 16.73 1.06
C VAL A 146 -18.05 15.56 0.08
N ARG A 147 -19.14 15.47 -0.68
CA ARG A 147 -19.35 14.34 -1.60
C ARG A 147 -18.51 14.42 -2.87
N PHE A 148 -18.17 15.63 -3.33
CA PHE A 148 -17.50 15.83 -4.61
C PHE A 148 -16.05 16.30 -4.45
N ASN A 149 -15.14 15.60 -5.10
CA ASN A 149 -13.75 15.99 -5.23
C ASN A 149 -13.56 16.85 -6.49
N ALA A 150 -13.52 18.18 -6.32
CA ALA A 150 -13.35 19.11 -7.42
C ALA A 150 -12.03 18.93 -8.20
N SER A 151 -10.96 18.44 -7.55
CA SER A 151 -9.66 18.22 -8.20
C SER A 151 -9.66 16.99 -9.13
N LYS A 152 -10.41 15.95 -8.76
CA LYS A 152 -10.52 14.70 -9.54
C LYS A 152 -11.75 14.67 -10.47
N GLY A 153 -12.70 15.58 -10.27
CA GLY A 153 -13.96 15.60 -11.00
C GLY A 153 -14.89 14.42 -10.67
N THR A 154 -14.71 13.79 -9.51
CA THR A 154 -15.43 12.58 -9.10
C THR A 154 -15.96 12.69 -7.68
N GLU A 155 -16.91 11.83 -7.30
CA GLU A 155 -17.33 11.70 -5.91
C GLU A 155 -16.29 10.92 -5.09
N TYR A 156 -16.13 11.29 -3.82
CA TYR A 156 -15.32 10.53 -2.89
C TYR A 156 -15.97 9.19 -2.57
N LYS A 157 -15.16 8.15 -2.46
CA LYS A 157 -15.64 6.81 -2.10
C LYS A 157 -15.44 6.55 -0.61
N GLY A 158 -16.37 7.04 0.20
CA GLY A 158 -16.39 6.85 1.66
C GLY A 158 -15.55 7.89 2.42
N SER A 159 -14.24 7.95 2.18
CA SER A 159 -13.31 8.84 2.88
C SER A 159 -12.52 9.75 1.94
N ILE A 160 -11.71 10.65 2.51
CA ILE A 160 -10.76 11.48 1.74
C ILE A 160 -9.72 10.63 0.98
N TYR A 161 -9.51 9.39 1.39
CA TYR A 161 -8.63 8.41 0.75
C TYR A 161 -9.32 7.58 -0.34
N ASP A 162 -10.64 7.75 -0.58
CA ASP A 162 -11.41 6.86 -1.44
C ASP A 162 -11.33 5.38 -0.97
N ALA A 163 -11.37 5.16 0.35
CA ALA A 163 -11.13 3.86 0.98
C ALA A 163 -12.32 2.88 0.89
N GLY A 164 -13.53 3.36 0.61
CA GLY A 164 -14.76 2.53 0.57
C GLY A 164 -14.62 1.23 -0.24
N PRO A 165 -14.06 1.26 -1.47
CA PRO A 165 -13.81 0.05 -2.25
C PRO A 165 -12.86 -0.95 -1.61
N THR A 166 -11.91 -0.49 -0.79
CA THR A 166 -11.04 -1.39 -0.01
C THR A 166 -11.88 -2.15 1.00
N PHE A 167 -12.70 -1.47 1.81
CA PHE A 167 -13.65 -2.12 2.73
C PHE A 167 -14.54 -3.13 1.99
N GLU A 168 -15.15 -2.73 0.88
CA GLU A 168 -16.03 -3.57 0.06
C GLU A 168 -15.30 -4.80 -0.50
N SER A 169 -14.04 -4.65 -0.93
CA SER A 169 -13.24 -5.78 -1.45
C SER A 169 -12.94 -6.85 -0.39
N TYR A 170 -13.01 -6.49 0.89
CA TYR A 170 -12.92 -7.42 2.02
C TYR A 170 -14.29 -7.87 2.56
N GLY A 171 -15.38 -7.51 1.86
CA GLY A 171 -16.74 -7.95 2.18
C GLY A 171 -17.37 -7.23 3.37
N VAL A 172 -16.90 -6.03 3.71
CA VAL A 172 -17.38 -5.26 4.86
C VAL A 172 -17.81 -3.84 4.47
N PRO A 173 -18.76 -3.22 5.19
CA PRO A 173 -19.12 -1.82 4.94
C PRO A 173 -18.00 -0.86 5.29
N HIS A 174 -17.91 0.27 4.57
CA HIS A 174 -17.00 1.37 4.87
C HIS A 174 -17.06 1.81 6.33
N GLY A 175 -15.89 1.99 6.97
CA GLY A 175 -15.76 2.44 8.36
C GLY A 175 -16.12 1.39 9.43
N SER A 176 -16.33 0.12 9.07
CA SER A 176 -16.59 -0.94 10.07
C SER A 176 -15.30 -1.31 10.82
N ALA A 177 -15.34 -1.43 12.15
CA ALA A 177 -14.15 -1.68 12.99
C ALA A 177 -13.96 -3.17 13.39
N GLY A 178 -15.04 -3.95 13.42
CA GLY A 178 -15.10 -5.20 14.17
C GLY A 178 -14.93 -6.52 13.39
N MET A 179 -14.89 -6.50 12.06
CA MET A 179 -14.93 -7.74 11.23
C MET A 179 -13.64 -8.03 10.42
N TRP A 180 -12.54 -7.35 10.73
CA TRP A 180 -11.34 -7.32 9.87
C TRP A 180 -10.35 -8.44 10.10
N VAL A 181 -10.16 -8.85 11.36
CA VAL A 181 -9.02 -9.70 11.75
C VAL A 181 -9.15 -11.13 11.21
N LEU A 182 -10.36 -11.62 10.96
CA LEU A 182 -10.58 -12.99 10.44
C LEU A 182 -10.36 -13.10 8.91
N CYS A 183 -10.60 -12.04 8.13
CA CYS A 183 -10.44 -12.06 6.68
C CYS A 183 -8.98 -11.82 6.21
N LEU A 184 -8.12 -11.33 7.09
CA LEU A 184 -6.74 -10.91 6.78
C LEU A 184 -5.65 -11.89 7.24
N PHE A 185 -6.02 -13.03 7.83
CA PHE A 185 -5.04 -13.96 8.42
C PHE A 185 -3.99 -14.47 7.41
N SER A 186 -4.34 -14.60 6.12
CA SER A 186 -3.39 -14.94 5.05
C SER A 186 -2.53 -13.76 4.57
N ASP A 187 -2.97 -12.52 4.84
CA ASP A 187 -2.45 -11.31 4.21
C ASP A 187 -1.59 -10.48 5.20
N LEU A 188 -1.65 -10.84 6.49
CA LEU A 188 -1.07 -10.06 7.59
C LEU A 188 0.45 -9.91 7.47
N GLU A 189 1.19 -10.94 7.04
CA GLU A 189 2.66 -10.85 6.91
C GLU A 189 3.09 -9.83 5.86
N MET A 190 2.40 -9.76 4.72
CA MET A 190 2.73 -8.76 3.70
C MET A 190 2.28 -7.37 4.13
N ILE A 191 1.10 -7.22 4.74
CA ILE A 191 0.65 -5.92 5.24
C ILE A 191 1.58 -5.41 6.35
N LEU A 192 2.07 -6.29 7.22
CA LEU A 192 3.11 -5.98 8.21
C LEU A 192 4.44 -5.60 7.54
N SER A 193 4.84 -6.30 6.48
CA SER A 193 6.04 -5.96 5.70
C SER A 193 5.91 -4.60 5.02
N ILE A 194 4.74 -4.26 4.46
CA ILE A 194 4.44 -2.95 3.88
C ILE A 194 4.50 -1.87 4.97
N GLY A 195 3.82 -2.08 6.10
CA GLY A 195 3.84 -1.17 7.25
C GLY A 195 5.23 -0.96 7.84
N CYS A 196 6.06 -2.01 7.93
CA CYS A 196 7.45 -1.91 8.38
C CYS A 196 8.38 -1.25 7.35
N SER A 197 8.13 -1.45 6.05
CA SER A 197 8.92 -0.84 4.97
C SER A 197 8.69 0.66 4.89
N ALA A 198 7.50 1.15 5.26
CA ALA A 198 7.24 2.57 5.48
C ALA A 198 8.29 3.16 6.44
N LEU A 199 8.46 2.57 7.63
CA LEU A 199 9.41 3.06 8.63
C LEU A 199 10.88 2.92 8.21
N ARG A 200 11.28 1.82 7.56
CA ARG A 200 12.69 1.61 7.17
C ARG A 200 13.14 2.56 6.05
N LEU A 201 12.25 2.96 5.15
CA LEU A 201 12.61 3.95 4.12
C LEU A 201 12.81 5.35 4.73
N PHE A 202 12.05 5.71 5.78
CA PHE A 202 12.25 6.96 6.53
C PHE A 202 13.59 7.00 7.28
N GLU A 203 14.07 5.87 7.79
CA GLU A 203 15.38 5.80 8.46
C GLU A 203 16.56 5.81 7.47
N TYR A 204 16.43 5.20 6.29
CA TYR A 204 17.54 5.08 5.33
C TYR A 204 17.76 6.33 4.46
N LEU A 205 16.71 7.14 4.22
CA LEU A 205 16.79 8.27 3.29
C LEU A 205 17.08 9.62 3.93
N GLY A 206 17.21 9.73 5.27
CA GLY A 206 17.51 11.01 5.92
C GLY A 206 16.56 12.15 5.52
N PHE A 207 15.34 11.80 5.06
CA PHE A 207 14.35 12.78 4.65
C PHE A 207 13.69 13.36 5.90
N VAL A 208 14.19 14.54 6.23
CA VAL A 208 13.53 15.60 7.00
C VAL A 208 12.02 15.60 6.75
N ARG A 209 11.25 15.47 7.85
CA ARG A 209 9.85 15.89 8.03
C ARG A 209 8.92 15.65 6.82
N LEU A 210 8.09 14.62 6.94
CA LEU A 210 6.66 14.88 6.82
C LEU A 210 6.06 14.82 8.23
N ILE A 211 5.74 16.03 8.68
CA ILE A 211 4.81 16.34 9.76
C ILE A 211 3.42 15.83 9.34
#